data_AF-A0A939EMZ2-F1
#
_entry.id   AF-A0A939EMZ2-F1
#
_cell.length_a   1.000
_cell.length_b   1.000
_cell.length_c   1.000
_cell.angle_alpha   90.00
_cell.angle_beta   90.00
_cell.angle_gamma   90.00
#
_symmetry.space_group_name_H-M   'P 1'
#
loop_
_entity.id
_entity.type
_entity.pdbx_description
1 polymer ?
#
loop_
_entity_poly.entity_id
_entity_poly.type
_entity_poly.pdbx_seq_one_letter_code
_entity_poly.pdbx_strand_id
1 'polypeptide(L)'
;MTDELNGKVAAITGAASGIGLECARSLLEAGCRVVLIDRAEDRLTTLCEALGPHALPLVVDLMDGSAVDGMLDQILKKTGQLDIFHANAGAYVGGSILDGDPNVWDQVLNLNINAAFRSIHAVLPHMVERKTGDIIVTSSIAGIVPVVWEPIYTASKFAVQAFVHTARRQIAEHGIRIGAVCPGPVVTALLDDWPKAKMEEALANGSLMQPKEVSDAVLFMLSRPRNVTIRDLVILPSTVDL
;
A
#
# COMPACT_ATOMS: atom_id res chain seq x y z
N MET A 1 -21.38 5.28 -1.91
CA MET A 1 -21.94 4.27 -1.00
C MET A 1 -20.78 3.51 -0.37
N THR A 2 -20.26 4.03 0.73
CA THR A 2 -19.23 3.42 1.58
C THR A 2 -19.85 2.53 2.66
N ASP A 3 -21.18 2.42 2.73
CA ASP A 3 -21.91 1.60 3.71
C ASP A 3 -21.45 0.13 3.72
N GLU A 4 -20.94 -0.38 2.59
CA GLU A 4 -20.33 -1.70 2.45
C GLU A 4 -19.04 -1.88 3.29
N LEU A 5 -18.38 -0.79 3.70
CA LEU A 5 -17.12 -0.82 4.47
C LEU A 5 -17.35 -0.66 5.98
N ASN A 6 -18.53 -0.22 6.38
CA ASN A 6 -18.84 0.01 7.78
C ASN A 6 -18.71 -1.29 8.60
N GLY A 7 -17.99 -1.23 9.73
CA GLY A 7 -17.73 -2.36 10.61
C GLY A 7 -16.68 -3.36 10.11
N LYS A 8 -16.13 -3.21 8.89
CA LYS A 8 -15.03 -4.06 8.41
C LYS A 8 -13.73 -3.77 9.14
N VAL A 9 -12.85 -4.77 9.15
CA VAL A 9 -11.48 -4.61 9.65
C VAL A 9 -10.50 -4.51 8.49
N ALA A 10 -9.74 -3.42 8.46
CA ALA A 10 -8.64 -3.23 7.53
C ALA A 10 -7.29 -3.27 8.25
N ALA A 11 -6.24 -3.72 7.55
CA ALA A 11 -4.86 -3.59 8.00
C ALA A 11 -3.99 -3.03 6.87
N ILE A 12 -3.14 -2.05 7.18
CA ILE A 12 -2.38 -1.29 6.18
C ILE A 12 -0.91 -1.22 6.60
N THR A 13 -0.01 -1.60 5.69
CA THR A 13 1.44 -1.51 5.90
C THR A 13 1.99 -0.15 5.47
N GLY A 14 3.01 0.36 6.16
CA GLY A 14 3.56 1.70 5.90
C GLY A 14 2.55 2.80 6.25
N ALA A 15 1.72 2.57 7.27
CA ALA A 15 0.60 3.43 7.62
C ALA A 15 0.99 4.61 8.53
N ALA A 16 2.27 4.76 8.90
CA ALA A 16 2.71 5.91 9.68
C ALA A 16 2.83 7.20 8.82
N SER A 17 2.78 7.12 7.49
CA SER A 17 2.93 8.29 6.62
C SER A 17 2.29 8.11 5.23
N GLY A 18 2.29 9.20 4.44
CA GLY A 18 1.97 9.19 3.01
C GLY A 18 0.63 8.54 2.67
N ILE A 19 0.63 7.76 1.58
CA ILE A 19 -0.55 7.06 1.05
C ILE A 19 -1.18 6.13 2.09
N GLY A 20 -0.36 5.40 2.86
CA GLY A 20 -0.86 4.44 3.84
C GLY A 20 -1.64 5.11 4.96
N LEU A 21 -1.12 6.21 5.50
CA LEU A 21 -1.81 7.01 6.52
C LEU A 21 -3.12 7.61 5.99
N GLU A 22 -3.11 8.14 4.77
CA GLU A 22 -4.31 8.75 4.19
C GLU A 22 -5.39 7.69 3.86
N CYS A 23 -4.98 6.50 3.40
CA CYS A 23 -5.89 5.36 3.25
C CYS A 23 -6.46 4.91 4.60
N ALA A 24 -5.66 4.93 5.67
CA ALA A 24 -6.14 4.62 7.02
C ALA A 24 -7.23 5.60 7.46
N ARG A 25 -7.01 6.91 7.27
CA ARG A 25 -8.01 7.95 7.56
C ARG A 25 -9.30 7.74 6.79
N SER A 26 -9.21 7.56 5.47
CA SER A 26 -10.41 7.39 4.64
C SER A 26 -11.18 6.11 4.98
N LEU A 27 -10.51 5.02 5.38
CA LEU A 27 -11.17 3.79 5.84
C LEU A 27 -11.83 3.96 7.22
N LEU A 28 -11.20 4.69 8.14
CA LEU A 28 -11.81 5.04 9.43
C LEU A 28 -13.07 5.89 9.24
N GLU A 29 -13.00 6.90 8.36
CA GLU A 29 -14.15 7.73 7.99
C GLU A 29 -15.28 6.92 7.33
N ALA A 30 -14.93 5.86 6.61
CA ALA A 30 -15.88 4.90 6.05
C ALA A 30 -16.45 3.89 7.08
N GLY A 31 -16.10 4.02 8.37
CA GLY A 31 -16.60 3.19 9.47
C GLY A 31 -15.83 1.90 9.70
N CYS A 32 -14.64 1.74 9.11
CA CYS A 32 -13.79 0.58 9.40
C CYS A 32 -13.08 0.70 10.75
N ARG A 33 -12.66 -0.44 11.29
CA ARG A 33 -11.57 -0.53 12.26
C ARG A 33 -10.27 -0.75 11.48
N VAL A 34 -9.24 0.05 11.72
CA VAL A 34 -8.01 0.00 10.92
C VAL A 34 -6.81 -0.31 11.81
N VAL A 35 -6.09 -1.38 11.47
CA VAL A 35 -4.79 -1.70 12.04
C VAL A 35 -3.72 -1.00 11.20
N LEU A 36 -3.06 0.00 11.79
CA LEU A 36 -1.96 0.72 11.15
C LEU A 36 -0.67 -0.03 11.48
N ILE A 37 0.07 -0.45 10.45
CA ILE A 37 1.29 -1.24 10.57
C ILE A 37 2.48 -0.44 10.07
N ASP A 38 3.48 -0.27 10.95
CA ASP A 38 4.75 0.39 10.63
C ASP A 38 5.82 -0.01 11.65
N ARG A 39 7.10 0.23 11.34
CA ARG A 39 8.21 0.05 12.30
C ARG A 39 8.37 1.25 13.23
N ALA A 40 7.85 2.43 12.85
CA ALA A 40 7.98 3.67 13.61
C ALA A 40 7.01 3.73 14.80
N GLU A 41 7.31 3.02 15.88
CA GLU A 41 6.45 2.87 17.06
C GLU A 41 5.90 4.18 17.64
N ASP A 42 6.77 5.14 17.95
CA ASP A 42 6.36 6.42 18.56
C ASP A 42 5.37 7.17 17.67
N ARG A 43 5.69 7.25 16.38
CA ARG A 43 4.84 7.92 15.38
C ARG A 43 3.50 7.21 15.23
N LEU A 44 3.52 5.88 15.21
CA LEU A 44 2.31 5.07 15.07
C LEU A 44 1.38 5.25 16.27
N THR A 45 1.94 5.28 17.47
CA THR A 45 1.21 5.49 18.73
C THR A 45 0.52 6.86 18.73
N THR A 46 1.29 7.94 18.49
CA THR A 46 0.72 9.30 18.42
C THR A 46 -0.37 9.44 17.35
N LEU A 47 -0.16 8.84 16.17
CA LEU A 47 -1.17 8.88 15.11
C LEU A 47 -2.45 8.14 15.50
N CYS A 48 -2.36 6.94 16.08
CA CYS A 48 -3.54 6.19 16.47
C CYS A 48 -4.34 6.88 17.58
N GLU A 49 -3.65 7.50 18.55
CA GLU A 49 -4.31 8.32 19.58
C GLU A 49 -5.10 9.49 18.97
N ALA A 50 -4.51 10.18 17.98
CA ALA A 50 -5.16 11.29 17.30
C ALA A 50 -6.31 10.85 16.38
N LEU A 51 -6.21 9.67 15.78
CA LEU A 51 -7.22 9.10 14.87
C LEU A 51 -8.39 8.44 15.61
N GLY A 52 -8.24 8.16 16.91
CA GLY A 52 -9.29 7.66 17.78
C GLY A 52 -9.35 6.13 17.89
N PRO A 53 -10.36 5.60 18.61
CA PRO A 53 -10.36 4.22 19.13
C PRO A 53 -10.43 3.12 18.07
N HIS A 54 -10.77 3.46 16.83
CA HIS A 54 -10.82 2.52 15.71
C HIS A 54 -9.48 2.43 14.95
N ALA A 55 -8.51 3.30 15.25
CA ALA A 55 -7.14 3.21 14.77
C ALA A 55 -6.28 2.41 15.77
N LEU A 56 -5.74 1.28 15.32
CA LEU A 56 -5.06 0.32 16.17
C LEU A 56 -3.59 0.19 15.74
N PRO A 57 -2.61 0.55 16.59
CA PRO A 57 -1.20 0.44 16.21
C PRO A 57 -0.76 -1.03 16.25
N LEU A 58 0.05 -1.42 15.28
CA LEU A 58 0.76 -2.70 15.23
C LEU A 58 2.19 -2.47 14.73
N VAL A 59 3.16 -2.57 15.63
CA VAL A 59 4.57 -2.35 15.30
C VAL A 59 5.15 -3.61 14.69
N VAL A 60 5.54 -3.55 13.41
CA VAL A 60 6.16 -4.65 12.68
C VAL A 60 7.24 -4.09 11.77
N ASP A 61 8.47 -4.58 11.91
CA ASP A 61 9.49 -4.37 10.89
C ASP A 61 9.29 -5.39 9.76
N LEU A 62 8.90 -4.89 8.59
CA LEU A 62 8.65 -5.72 7.42
C LEU A 62 9.92 -6.32 6.81
N MET A 63 11.10 -5.87 7.26
CA MET A 63 12.38 -6.48 6.93
C MET A 63 12.68 -7.72 7.80
N ASP A 64 11.98 -7.89 8.93
CA ASP A 64 12.04 -9.11 9.74
C ASP A 64 10.95 -10.08 9.31
N GLY A 65 11.38 -11.11 8.58
CA GLY A 65 10.50 -12.16 8.10
C GLY A 65 9.67 -12.85 9.19
N SER A 66 10.25 -13.09 10.36
CA SER A 66 9.55 -13.76 11.46
C SER A 66 8.46 -12.88 12.05
N ALA A 67 8.70 -11.56 12.11
CA ALA A 67 7.71 -10.59 12.53
C ALA A 67 6.53 -10.51 11.54
N VAL A 68 6.81 -10.58 10.23
CA VAL A 68 5.77 -10.62 9.19
C VAL A 68 4.92 -11.90 9.28
N ASP A 69 5.54 -13.05 9.54
CA ASP A 69 4.80 -14.32 9.67
C ASP A 69 3.82 -14.30 10.85
N GLY A 70 4.20 -13.68 11.97
CA GLY A 70 3.35 -13.51 13.15
C GLY A 70 2.35 -12.34 13.06
N MET A 71 2.31 -11.61 11.94
CA MET A 71 1.51 -10.39 11.81
C MET A 71 0.01 -10.67 11.87
N LEU A 72 -0.47 -11.75 11.24
CA LEU A 72 -1.89 -12.10 11.22
C LEU A 72 -2.42 -12.37 12.63
N ASP A 73 -1.70 -13.15 13.44
CA ASP A 73 -2.11 -13.46 14.82
C ASP A 73 -2.25 -12.19 15.67
N GLN A 74 -1.34 -11.23 15.48
CA GLN A 74 -1.39 -9.94 16.16
C GLN A 74 -2.58 -9.09 15.71
N ILE A 75 -2.90 -9.08 14.41
CA ILE A 75 -4.11 -8.44 13.88
C ILE A 75 -5.35 -9.07 14.53
N LEU A 76 -5.49 -10.40 14.45
CA LEU A 76 -6.64 -11.13 14.97
C LEU A 76 -6.81 -10.97 16.49
N LYS A 77 -5.72 -10.89 17.25
CA LYS A 77 -5.78 -10.61 18.70
C LYS A 77 -6.41 -9.25 19.01
N LYS A 78 -6.23 -8.25 18.14
CA LYS A 78 -6.77 -6.88 18.32
C LYS A 78 -8.21 -6.76 17.80
N THR A 79 -8.54 -7.47 16.74
CA THR A 79 -9.76 -7.21 15.97
C THR A 79 -10.73 -8.38 15.87
N GLY A 80 -10.24 -9.61 16.04
CA GLY A 80 -10.96 -10.87 15.83
C GLY A 80 -11.14 -11.28 14.37
N GLN A 81 -10.81 -10.40 13.42
CA GLN A 81 -11.09 -10.58 11.99
C GLN A 81 -10.20 -9.67 11.13
N LEU A 82 -9.96 -10.05 9.88
CA LEU A 82 -9.35 -9.19 8.86
C LEU A 82 -10.11 -9.29 7.53
N ASP A 83 -10.69 -8.20 7.05
CA ASP A 83 -11.45 -8.14 5.80
C ASP A 83 -10.65 -7.56 4.63
N ILE A 84 -9.82 -6.56 4.92
CA ILE A 84 -9.09 -5.77 3.93
C ILE A 84 -7.62 -5.75 4.34
N PHE A 85 -6.73 -6.16 3.44
CA PHE A 85 -5.29 -5.99 3.61
C PHE A 85 -4.73 -5.06 2.52
N HIS A 86 -4.05 -3.98 2.93
CA HIS A 86 -3.41 -3.05 2.02
C HIS A 86 -1.88 -3.15 2.18
N ALA A 87 -1.25 -3.84 1.22
CA ALA A 87 0.19 -3.90 1.08
C ALA A 87 0.69 -2.59 0.45
N ASN A 88 0.86 -1.56 1.29
CA ASN A 88 1.24 -0.21 0.87
C ASN A 88 2.71 0.11 1.14
N ALA A 89 3.34 -0.50 2.14
CA ALA A 89 4.73 -0.20 2.48
C ALA A 89 5.65 -0.34 1.26
N GLY A 90 6.56 0.62 1.11
CA GLY A 90 7.53 0.63 0.03
C GLY A 90 8.54 1.75 0.21
N ALA A 91 9.63 1.64 -0.54
CA ALA A 91 10.70 2.61 -0.62
C ALA A 91 10.99 2.98 -2.08
N TYR A 92 11.67 4.11 -2.24
CA TYR A 92 12.04 4.67 -3.53
C TYR A 92 13.56 4.72 -3.67
N VAL A 93 14.06 4.42 -4.87
CA VAL A 93 15.42 4.76 -5.28
C VAL A 93 15.41 5.11 -6.76
N GLY A 94 15.85 6.33 -7.05
CA GLY A 94 16.07 6.83 -8.41
C GLY A 94 17.55 7.02 -8.71
N GLY A 95 17.85 7.56 -9.88
CA GLY A 95 19.19 7.94 -10.31
C GLY A 95 19.79 7.01 -11.36
N SER A 96 21.00 7.39 -11.78
CA SER A 96 21.83 6.67 -12.73
C SER A 96 22.24 5.30 -12.18
N ILE A 97 22.17 4.26 -13.01
CA ILE A 97 22.62 2.92 -12.63
C ILE A 97 24.13 2.86 -12.34
N LEU A 98 24.93 3.74 -12.98
CA LEU A 98 26.39 3.76 -12.82
C LEU A 98 26.81 4.29 -11.44
N ASP A 99 25.98 5.12 -10.82
CA ASP A 99 26.32 5.86 -9.59
C ASP A 99 25.58 5.34 -8.35
N GLY A 100 24.67 4.37 -8.52
CA GLY A 100 23.85 3.86 -7.42
C GLY A 100 24.56 2.83 -6.55
N ASP A 101 24.01 2.60 -5.35
CA ASP A 101 24.51 1.65 -4.36
C ASP A 101 23.68 0.35 -4.37
N PRO A 102 24.25 -0.80 -4.77
CA PRO A 102 23.57 -2.09 -4.74
C PRO A 102 23.01 -2.48 -3.38
N ASN A 103 23.62 -2.06 -2.26
CA ASN A 103 23.10 -2.38 -0.93
C ASN A 103 21.77 -1.66 -0.65
N VAL A 104 21.62 -0.43 -1.14
CA VAL A 104 20.35 0.31 -1.08
C VAL A 104 19.33 -0.34 -2.00
N TRP A 105 19.74 -0.82 -3.18
CA TRP A 105 18.85 -1.52 -4.09
C TRP A 105 18.28 -2.79 -3.47
N ASP A 106 19.11 -3.59 -2.80
CA ASP A 106 18.67 -4.80 -2.10
C ASP A 106 17.61 -4.49 -1.04
N GLN A 107 17.78 -3.40 -0.29
CA GLN A 107 16.79 -2.97 0.71
C GLN A 107 15.46 -2.57 0.06
N VAL A 108 15.50 -1.79 -1.02
CA VAL A 108 14.30 -1.34 -1.75
C VAL A 108 13.59 -2.54 -2.40
N LEU A 109 14.33 -3.43 -3.04
CA LEU A 109 13.77 -4.63 -3.65
C LEU A 109 13.17 -5.55 -2.59
N ASN A 110 13.85 -5.76 -1.47
CA ASN A 110 13.33 -6.59 -0.39
C ASN A 110 12.03 -6.02 0.20
N LEU A 111 11.98 -4.71 0.47
CA LEU A 111 10.76 -4.08 1.00
C LEU A 111 9.61 -4.08 -0.02
N ASN A 112 9.89 -3.66 -1.27
CA ASN A 112 8.85 -3.51 -2.29
C ASN A 112 8.31 -4.84 -2.82
N ILE A 113 9.12 -5.90 -2.78
CA ILE A 113 8.80 -7.21 -3.37
C ILE A 113 8.60 -8.25 -2.26
N ASN A 114 9.69 -8.70 -1.64
CA ASN A 114 9.66 -9.86 -0.74
C ASN A 114 8.77 -9.62 0.48
N ALA A 115 8.90 -8.47 1.12
CA ALA A 115 8.12 -8.12 2.29
C ALA A 115 6.64 -7.97 1.95
N ALA A 116 6.30 -7.34 0.82
CA ALA A 116 4.93 -7.23 0.34
C ALA A 116 4.31 -8.61 0.05
N PHE A 117 5.03 -9.49 -0.65
CA PHE A 117 4.54 -10.83 -1.00
C PHE A 117 4.38 -11.72 0.23
N ARG A 118 5.34 -11.68 1.14
CA ARG A 118 5.27 -12.40 2.42
C ARG A 118 4.13 -11.91 3.29
N SER A 119 3.91 -10.60 3.33
CA SER A 119 2.79 -10.00 4.08
C SER A 119 1.43 -10.47 3.54
N ILE A 120 1.27 -10.49 2.21
CA ILE A 120 0.08 -11.01 1.57
C ILE A 120 -0.09 -12.50 1.89
N HIS A 121 0.97 -13.29 1.77
CA HIS A 121 0.95 -14.72 2.13
C HIS A 121 0.55 -14.94 3.61
N ALA A 122 1.08 -14.13 4.53
CA ALA A 122 0.81 -14.27 5.97
C ALA A 122 -0.68 -14.09 6.32
N VAL A 123 -1.39 -13.19 5.62
CA VAL A 123 -2.82 -12.93 5.89
C VAL A 123 -3.78 -13.79 5.08
N LEU A 124 -3.31 -14.37 3.96
CA LEU A 124 -4.15 -15.07 2.99
C LEU A 124 -4.91 -16.28 3.56
N PRO A 125 -4.33 -17.14 4.42
CA PRO A 125 -5.04 -18.31 4.96
C PRO A 125 -6.36 -17.94 5.66
N HIS A 126 -6.38 -16.86 6.45
CA HIS A 126 -7.58 -16.39 7.13
C HIS A 126 -8.69 -15.97 6.14
N MET A 127 -8.32 -15.28 5.06
CA MET A 127 -9.28 -14.86 4.03
C MET A 127 -9.82 -16.06 3.23
N VAL A 128 -8.96 -17.05 2.94
CA VAL A 128 -9.34 -18.29 2.24
C VAL A 128 -10.34 -19.09 3.06
N GLU A 129 -10.06 -19.29 4.35
CA GLU A 129 -10.95 -20.01 5.26
C GLU A 129 -12.34 -19.36 5.33
N ARG A 130 -12.39 -18.03 5.39
CA ARG A 130 -13.64 -17.25 5.43
C ARG A 130 -14.31 -17.08 4.06
N LYS A 131 -13.66 -17.50 2.98
CA LYS A 131 -14.10 -17.37 1.59
C LYS A 131 -14.45 -15.94 1.16
N THR A 132 -13.79 -14.96 1.79
CA THR A 132 -14.00 -13.54 1.52
C THR A 132 -12.80 -12.74 1.99
N GLY A 133 -12.48 -11.69 1.26
CA GLY A 133 -11.37 -10.80 1.55
C GLY A 133 -11.05 -9.88 0.38
N ASP A 134 -10.36 -8.79 0.70
CA ASP A 134 -9.84 -7.81 -0.25
C ASP A 134 -8.37 -7.57 0.03
N ILE A 135 -7.53 -7.68 -1.01
CA ILE A 135 -6.13 -7.30 -0.96
C ILE A 135 -5.89 -6.19 -1.98
N ILE A 136 -5.39 -5.06 -1.50
CA ILE A 136 -4.94 -3.95 -2.33
C ILE A 136 -3.43 -3.85 -2.22
N VAL A 137 -2.75 -3.65 -3.33
CA VAL A 137 -1.30 -3.43 -3.37
C VAL A 137 -1.02 -2.05 -3.93
N THR A 138 -0.16 -1.27 -3.26
CA THR A 138 0.33 0.00 -3.80
C THR A 138 1.45 -0.28 -4.80
N SER A 139 1.10 -0.30 -6.08
CA SER A 139 2.06 -0.35 -7.19
C SER A 139 2.55 1.07 -7.50
N SER A 140 2.75 1.38 -8.77
CA SER A 140 3.04 2.71 -9.31
C SER A 140 2.77 2.69 -10.81
N ILE A 141 2.68 3.86 -11.45
CA ILE A 141 2.82 3.98 -12.90
C ILE A 141 4.11 3.30 -13.39
N ALA A 142 5.19 3.33 -12.59
CA ALA A 142 6.44 2.63 -12.87
C ALA A 142 6.32 1.10 -12.89
N GLY A 143 5.18 0.53 -12.50
CA GLY A 143 4.89 -0.90 -12.71
C GLY A 143 4.24 -1.21 -14.06
N ILE A 144 3.82 -0.17 -14.80
CA ILE A 144 3.09 -0.27 -16.07
C ILE A 144 3.98 0.19 -17.22
N VAL A 145 4.75 1.27 -17.02
CA VAL A 145 5.64 1.86 -18.01
C VAL A 145 7.09 1.89 -17.51
N PRO A 146 8.08 1.71 -18.39
CA PRO A 146 9.49 1.75 -17.99
C PRO A 146 9.94 3.20 -17.72
N VAL A 147 10.11 3.56 -16.45
CA VAL A 147 10.57 4.90 -16.05
C VAL A 147 12.11 4.90 -15.95
N VAL A 148 12.74 5.56 -16.92
CA VAL A 148 14.19 5.42 -17.19
C VAL A 148 15.12 5.97 -16.10
N TRP A 149 14.67 6.96 -15.31
CA TRP A 149 15.49 7.55 -14.25
C TRP A 149 15.42 6.79 -12.92
N GLU A 150 14.65 5.71 -12.84
CA GLU A 150 14.44 4.92 -11.62
C GLU A 150 14.41 3.41 -11.91
N PRO A 151 15.48 2.84 -12.50
CA PRO A 151 15.46 1.49 -13.04
C PRO A 151 15.15 0.41 -11.99
N ILE A 152 15.68 0.54 -10.78
CA ILE A 152 15.47 -0.43 -9.68
C ILE A 152 14.03 -0.35 -9.14
N TYR A 153 13.52 0.87 -8.92
CA TYR A 153 12.14 1.06 -8.48
C TYR A 153 11.14 0.56 -9.53
N THR A 154 11.35 0.91 -10.80
CA THR A 154 10.57 0.41 -11.95
C THR A 154 10.56 -1.12 -11.95
N ALA A 155 11.72 -1.77 -11.90
CA ALA A 155 11.81 -3.23 -11.86
C ALA A 155 11.01 -3.83 -10.69
N SER A 156 11.08 -3.22 -9.49
CA SER A 156 10.31 -3.67 -8.33
C SER A 156 8.79 -3.57 -8.54
N LYS A 157 8.31 -2.51 -9.20
CA LYS A 157 6.88 -2.29 -9.42
C LYS A 157 6.34 -3.15 -10.56
N PHE A 158 7.15 -3.47 -11.57
CA PHE A 158 6.82 -4.51 -12.55
C PHE A 158 6.70 -5.89 -11.91
N ALA A 159 7.60 -6.24 -10.96
CA ALA A 159 7.50 -7.48 -10.21
C ALA A 159 6.20 -7.54 -9.38
N VAL A 160 5.82 -6.44 -8.73
CA VAL A 160 4.54 -6.30 -8.01
C VAL A 160 3.35 -6.50 -8.94
N GLN A 161 3.34 -5.88 -10.13
CA GLN A 161 2.26 -6.06 -11.11
C GLN A 161 2.13 -7.51 -11.56
N ALA A 162 3.25 -8.15 -11.92
CA ALA A 162 3.27 -9.56 -12.29
C ALA A 162 2.72 -10.45 -11.17
N PHE A 163 3.11 -10.20 -9.92
CA PHE A 163 2.58 -10.91 -8.75
C PHE A 163 1.07 -10.72 -8.60
N VAL A 164 0.57 -9.48 -8.63
CA VAL A 164 -0.87 -9.19 -8.49
C VAL A 164 -1.68 -9.89 -9.59
N HIS A 165 -1.22 -9.83 -10.84
CA HIS A 165 -1.94 -10.41 -11.99
C HIS A 165 -1.97 -11.94 -11.95
N THR A 166 -0.94 -12.58 -11.39
CA THR A 166 -0.84 -14.03 -11.30
C THR A 166 -1.50 -14.57 -10.03
N ALA A 167 -1.19 -14.02 -8.85
CA ALA A 167 -1.73 -14.46 -7.56
C ALA A 167 -3.26 -14.36 -7.52
N ARG A 168 -3.84 -13.28 -8.05
CA ARG A 168 -5.30 -13.11 -8.06
C ARG A 168 -6.04 -14.25 -8.77
N ARG A 169 -5.42 -14.87 -9.78
CA ARG A 169 -6.06 -15.93 -10.56
C ARG A 169 -6.10 -17.24 -9.80
N GLN A 170 -5.12 -17.46 -8.92
CA GLN A 170 -5.07 -18.64 -8.06
C GLN A 170 -6.07 -18.54 -6.92
N ILE A 171 -6.24 -17.35 -6.34
CA ILE A 171 -7.09 -17.22 -5.13
C ILE A 171 -8.56 -16.91 -5.42
N ALA A 172 -8.90 -16.53 -6.65
CA ALA A 172 -10.26 -16.06 -6.98
C ALA A 172 -11.34 -17.11 -6.68
N GLU A 173 -11.01 -18.40 -6.81
CA GLU A 173 -11.92 -19.51 -6.47
C GLU A 173 -12.28 -19.55 -4.98
N HIS A 174 -11.50 -18.90 -4.12
CA HIS A 174 -11.76 -18.76 -2.69
C HIS A 174 -12.52 -17.47 -2.33
N GLY A 175 -13.07 -16.73 -3.30
CA GLY A 175 -13.89 -15.54 -3.04
C GLY A 175 -13.11 -14.29 -2.64
N ILE A 176 -11.79 -14.30 -2.83
CA ILE A 176 -10.88 -13.19 -2.49
C ILE A 176 -10.67 -12.30 -3.72
N ARG A 177 -10.63 -10.99 -3.53
CA ARG A 177 -10.26 -10.03 -4.58
C ARG A 177 -8.85 -9.51 -4.33
N ILE A 178 -8.01 -9.49 -5.37
CA ILE A 178 -6.71 -8.79 -5.35
C ILE A 178 -6.68 -7.79 -6.49
N GLY A 179 -6.26 -6.57 -6.19
CA GLY A 179 -5.99 -5.53 -7.18
C GLY A 179 -4.85 -4.60 -6.76
N ALA A 180 -4.41 -3.76 -7.69
CA ALA A 180 -3.35 -2.79 -7.47
C ALA A 180 -3.82 -1.36 -7.78
N VAL A 181 -3.50 -0.42 -6.90
CA VAL A 181 -3.54 1.01 -7.23
C VAL A 181 -2.18 1.41 -7.79
N CYS A 182 -2.18 2.08 -8.93
CA CYS A 182 -0.97 2.41 -9.71
C CYS A 182 -0.86 3.93 -9.87
N PRO A 183 -0.47 4.66 -8.80
CA PRO A 183 -0.37 6.10 -8.86
C PRO A 183 0.87 6.57 -9.62
N GLY A 184 0.73 7.73 -10.26
CA GLY A 184 1.85 8.58 -10.68
C GLY A 184 2.57 9.23 -9.49
N PRO A 185 3.31 10.32 -9.71
CA PRO A 185 3.97 11.04 -8.63
C PRO A 185 2.97 11.55 -7.57
N VAL A 186 3.25 11.27 -6.30
CA VAL A 186 2.41 11.66 -5.15
C VAL A 186 3.26 12.32 -4.08
N VAL A 187 2.74 13.40 -3.49
CA VAL A 187 3.34 14.07 -2.33
C VAL A 187 3.39 13.10 -1.14
N THR A 188 4.57 12.53 -0.88
CA THR A 188 4.81 11.61 0.23
C THR A 188 6.23 11.81 0.75
N ALA A 189 6.54 11.22 1.91
CA ALA A 189 7.88 11.22 2.47
C ALA A 189 8.94 10.60 1.53
N LEU A 190 8.51 9.82 0.52
CA LEU A 190 9.42 9.29 -0.52
C LEU A 190 10.03 10.39 -1.40
N LEU A 191 9.49 11.61 -1.35
CA LEU A 191 10.03 12.78 -2.04
C LEU A 191 10.84 13.69 -1.10
N ASP A 192 11.02 13.34 0.18
CA ASP A 192 11.70 14.21 1.16
C ASP A 192 13.17 14.49 0.78
N ASP A 193 13.80 13.58 0.03
CA ASP A 193 15.17 13.75 -0.48
C ASP A 193 15.25 14.64 -1.74
N TRP A 194 14.12 15.09 -2.29
CA TRP A 194 14.13 16.03 -3.41
C TRP A 194 14.55 17.43 -2.95
N PRO A 195 15.30 18.19 -3.78
CA PRO A 195 15.56 19.59 -3.50
C PRO A 195 14.24 20.36 -3.30
N LYS A 196 14.10 21.12 -2.20
CA LYS A 196 12.88 21.89 -1.88
C LYS A 196 12.35 22.71 -3.05
N ALA A 197 13.22 23.38 -3.79
CA ALA A 197 12.84 24.16 -4.96
C ALA A 197 12.19 23.30 -6.07
N LYS A 198 12.66 22.07 -6.29
CA LYS A 198 12.06 21.13 -7.23
C LYS A 198 10.70 20.61 -6.73
N MET A 199 10.57 20.37 -5.43
CA MET A 199 9.29 19.98 -4.82
C MET A 199 8.25 21.10 -4.95
N GLU A 200 8.61 22.34 -4.62
CA GLU A 200 7.74 23.51 -4.75
C GLU A 200 7.34 23.77 -6.20
N GLU A 201 8.27 23.65 -7.14
CA GLU A 201 8.01 23.75 -8.58
C GLU A 201 7.05 22.65 -9.05
N ALA A 202 7.29 21.40 -8.64
CA ALA A 202 6.45 20.25 -8.99
C ALA A 202 5.03 20.36 -8.42
N LEU A 203 4.89 20.92 -7.21
CA LEU A 203 3.58 21.25 -6.64
C LEU A 203 2.90 22.38 -7.43
N ALA A 204 3.63 23.46 -7.73
CA ALA A 204 3.09 24.63 -8.39
C ALA A 204 2.64 24.36 -9.83
N ASN A 205 3.32 23.46 -10.54
CA ASN A 205 2.97 23.07 -11.91
C ASN A 205 1.97 21.90 -11.98
N GLY A 206 1.49 21.40 -10.83
CA GLY A 206 0.48 20.35 -10.74
C GLY A 206 0.97 18.95 -11.09
N SER A 207 2.29 18.71 -11.11
CA SER A 207 2.87 17.41 -11.48
C SER A 207 2.85 16.37 -10.35
N LEU A 208 2.29 16.70 -9.19
CA LEU A 208 2.13 15.79 -8.05
C LEU A 208 0.66 15.70 -7.63
N MET A 209 0.18 14.48 -7.36
CA MET A 209 -1.09 14.26 -6.65
C MET A 209 -0.88 14.30 -5.13
N GLN A 210 -1.96 14.47 -4.37
CA GLN A 210 -1.96 14.26 -2.93
C GLN A 210 -2.22 12.77 -2.62
N PRO A 211 -1.88 12.31 -1.40
CA PRO A 211 -2.27 10.99 -0.93
C PRO A 211 -3.79 10.76 -0.98
N LYS A 212 -4.59 11.84 -0.90
CA LYS A 212 -6.05 11.79 -0.89
C LYS A 212 -6.64 11.24 -2.19
N GLU A 213 -6.10 11.61 -3.34
CA GLU A 213 -6.59 11.07 -4.62
C GLU A 213 -6.32 9.55 -4.72
N VAL A 214 -5.22 9.08 -4.12
CA VAL A 214 -4.92 7.64 -4.04
C VAL A 214 -5.89 6.94 -3.08
N SER A 215 -6.19 7.54 -1.92
CA SER A 215 -7.15 6.94 -0.98
C SER A 215 -8.56 6.85 -1.56
N ASP A 216 -9.01 7.86 -2.32
CA ASP A 216 -10.30 7.81 -3.04
C ASP A 216 -10.36 6.68 -4.07
N ALA A 217 -9.27 6.47 -4.82
CA ALA A 217 -9.13 5.33 -5.71
C ALA A 217 -9.24 3.99 -4.97
N VAL A 218 -8.55 3.84 -3.83
CA VAL A 218 -8.61 2.63 -3.00
C VAL A 218 -10.03 2.39 -2.46
N LEU A 219 -10.70 3.42 -1.94
CA LEU A 219 -12.09 3.31 -1.48
C LEU A 219 -13.04 2.93 -2.61
N PHE A 220 -12.83 3.48 -3.81
CA PHE A 220 -13.61 3.10 -4.99
C PHE A 220 -13.43 1.62 -5.35
N MET A 221 -12.20 1.11 -5.33
CA MET A 221 -11.89 -0.31 -5.54
C MET A 221 -12.59 -1.21 -4.53
N LEU A 222 -12.51 -0.86 -3.23
CA LEU A 222 -13.04 -1.68 -2.15
C LEU A 222 -14.58 -1.68 -2.12
N SER A 223 -15.21 -0.53 -2.41
CA SER A 223 -16.67 -0.37 -2.42
C SER A 223 -17.39 -1.00 -3.61
N ARG A 224 -16.68 -1.66 -4.53
CA ARG A 224 -17.34 -2.36 -5.64
C ARG A 224 -18.11 -3.59 -5.11
N PRO A 225 -19.27 -3.93 -5.71
CA PRO A 225 -19.98 -5.18 -5.41
C PRO A 225 -19.06 -6.41 -5.50
N ARG A 226 -19.32 -7.45 -4.71
CA ARG A 226 -18.41 -8.63 -4.59
C ARG A 226 -18.17 -9.36 -5.91
N ASN A 227 -19.09 -9.31 -6.87
CA ASN A 227 -18.90 -9.88 -8.21
C ASN A 227 -17.98 -9.05 -9.12
N VAL A 228 -17.52 -7.89 -8.67
CA VAL A 228 -16.63 -6.99 -9.40
C VAL A 228 -15.28 -6.93 -8.69
N THR A 229 -14.20 -7.16 -9.46
CA THR A 229 -12.82 -6.90 -9.05
C THR A 229 -12.23 -5.86 -9.97
N ILE A 230 -11.81 -4.71 -9.43
CA ILE A 230 -10.95 -3.79 -10.15
C ILE A 230 -9.53 -4.33 -10.02
N ARG A 231 -8.98 -4.82 -11.14
CA ARG A 231 -7.65 -5.43 -11.17
C ARG A 231 -6.55 -4.40 -10.99
N ASP A 232 -6.56 -3.36 -11.81
CA ASP A 232 -5.61 -2.26 -11.75
C ASP A 232 -6.39 -0.95 -11.83
N LEU A 233 -5.94 0.06 -11.08
CA LEU A 233 -6.43 1.43 -11.20
C LEU A 233 -5.25 2.38 -11.33
N VAL A 234 -5.02 2.87 -12.55
CA VAL A 234 -3.97 3.86 -12.85
C VAL A 234 -4.55 5.25 -12.67
N ILE A 235 -3.86 6.07 -11.89
CA ILE A 235 -4.22 7.48 -11.64
C ILE A 235 -2.96 8.34 -11.75
N LEU A 236 -3.05 9.44 -12.48
CA LEU A 236 -1.93 10.33 -12.78
C LEU A 236 -2.36 11.79 -12.54
N PRO A 237 -1.42 12.68 -12.17
CA PRO A 237 -1.62 14.10 -12.34
C PRO A 237 -1.94 14.39 -13.81
N SER A 238 -2.92 15.26 -14.09
CA SER A 238 -3.34 15.57 -15.47
C SER A 238 -2.24 16.20 -16.34
N THR A 239 -1.16 16.71 -15.72
CA THR A 239 -0.01 17.33 -16.39
C THR A 239 1.16 16.37 -16.56
N VAL A 240 1.06 15.12 -16.08
CA VAL A 240 2.09 14.09 -16.20
C VAL A 240 1.53 12.92 -16.99
N ASP A 241 2.02 12.76 -18.22
CA ASP A 241 1.72 11.62 -19.09
C ASP A 241 2.97 10.74 -19.15
N LEU A 242 2.90 9.58 -18.49
CA LEU A 242 3.97 8.58 -18.36
C LEU A 242 3.49 7.24 -18.91
#